data_AF-A0AAD6EV39-F1
#
_entry.id   AF-A0AAD6EV39-F1
#
_cell.length_a   1.000
_cell.length_b   1.000
_cell.length_c   1.000
_cell.angle_alpha   90.00
_cell.angle_beta   90.00
_cell.angle_gamma   90.00
#
_symmetry.space_group_name_H-M   'P 1'
#
loop_
_entity.id
_entity.type
_entity.pdbx_description
1 polymer ?
#
loop_
_entity_poly.entity_id
_entity_poly.type
_entity_poly.pdbx_seq_one_letter_code
_entity_poly.pdbx_strand_id
1 'polypeptide(L)'
;MKQGGDKKPMVAIGIESSANKIGVGIVTLDGSILSNPRHTYITPPGHGFLPRETAKHHLQHALPLVRAALSDASLSPSDIDCVCYTRGPGMGAPLQVGALTARMLSLLWKKPLVAVNHCVAHIEMGRVVTGAEDPVVLYVSGGNTQVIAYSEGRYRIFGETIDIAVGNCLDRFARVLELSNDPSPGYNIEQLAKKGEKFIDLPYAVKGMDVSFSGILSFIEATAIEKLKNNECTPADLCYSLQETLFAMLVEITERAMAHCDSRDVLIVGGVGCNERLQAMMRTMCEERGGRLFATDDRYCIDNGAMIAYTGLLAFAHGITTPLEDSTFTQRFRTDEVYAIWREKELPGSDDVSTSKSAMVEDVIMGAVSNVVPVHVDS
;
A
#
# COMPACT_ATOMS: atom_id res chain seq x y z
N MET A 1 29.76 16.18 -35.07
CA MET A 1 28.59 16.75 -34.38
C MET A 1 27.59 15.64 -34.07
N LYS A 2 27.56 15.18 -32.81
CA LYS A 2 26.40 14.52 -32.19
C LYS A 2 26.25 15.19 -30.84
N GLN A 3 25.40 16.22 -30.77
CA GLN A 3 24.92 16.74 -29.49
C GLN A 3 23.89 15.74 -28.98
N GLY A 4 24.35 14.73 -28.23
CA GLY A 4 23.49 14.01 -27.30
C GLY A 4 23.36 14.90 -26.07
N GLY A 5 22.37 15.79 -26.05
CA GLY A 5 22.06 16.51 -24.82
C GLY A 5 21.53 15.51 -23.82
N ASP A 6 22.20 15.35 -22.68
CA ASP A 6 21.68 14.61 -21.53
C ASP A 6 20.31 15.19 -21.19
N LYS A 7 19.26 14.44 -21.54
CA LYS A 7 17.89 14.83 -21.23
C LYS A 7 17.76 14.72 -19.72
N LYS A 8 17.50 15.84 -19.05
CA LYS A 8 17.34 15.88 -17.59
C LYS A 8 16.34 14.79 -17.17
N PRO A 9 16.65 13.95 -16.17
CA PRO A 9 15.75 12.88 -15.74
C PRO A 9 14.44 13.49 -15.27
N MET A 10 13.32 12.85 -15.60
CA MET A 10 12.01 13.29 -15.12
C MET A 10 11.92 13.11 -13.60
N VAL A 11 11.33 14.09 -12.91
CA VAL A 11 11.23 14.13 -11.44
C VAL A 11 9.78 14.34 -11.02
N ALA A 12 9.30 13.52 -10.07
CA ALA A 12 8.00 13.71 -9.45
C ALA A 12 8.14 14.01 -7.96
N ILE A 13 7.17 14.76 -7.42
CA ILE A 13 6.91 14.84 -5.99
C ILE A 13 5.61 14.10 -5.68
N GLY A 14 5.58 13.28 -4.63
CA GLY A 14 4.43 12.48 -4.23
C GLY A 14 4.00 12.74 -2.79
N ILE A 15 2.69 12.84 -2.56
CA ILE A 15 2.09 13.07 -1.24
C ILE A 15 1.24 11.86 -0.83
N GLU A 16 1.65 11.20 0.24
CA GLU A 16 0.93 10.07 0.84
C GLU A 16 0.23 10.50 2.14
N SER A 17 -1.10 10.30 2.22
CA SER A 17 -1.92 10.78 3.34
C SER A 17 -3.17 9.92 3.61
N SER A 18 -3.12 8.62 3.30
CA SER A 18 -4.28 7.71 3.39
C SER A 18 -4.60 7.28 4.82
N ALA A 19 -3.60 7.20 5.69
CA ALA A 19 -3.68 6.61 7.02
C ALA A 19 -3.18 7.57 8.11
N ASN A 20 -2.51 7.06 9.16
CA ASN A 20 -1.93 7.88 10.24
C ASN A 20 -0.54 8.44 9.93
N LYS A 21 0.04 8.10 8.77
CA LYS A 21 1.32 8.66 8.30
C LYS A 21 1.05 9.69 7.20
N ILE A 22 1.81 10.78 7.23
CA ILE A 22 1.91 11.74 6.13
C ILE A 22 3.35 11.70 5.62
N GLY A 23 3.51 11.50 4.32
CA GLY A 23 4.82 11.42 3.67
C GLY A 23 4.87 12.27 2.43
N VAL A 24 6.03 12.87 2.17
CA VAL A 24 6.33 13.55 0.91
C VAL A 24 7.63 12.98 0.36
N GLY A 25 7.61 12.51 -0.88
CA GLY A 25 8.78 11.94 -1.52
C GLY A 25 9.06 12.56 -2.87
N ILE A 26 10.33 12.57 -3.26
CA ILE A 26 10.79 13.03 -4.57
C ILE A 26 11.62 11.92 -5.19
N VAL A 27 11.28 11.53 -6.41
CA VAL A 27 11.93 10.43 -7.13
C VAL A 27 12.16 10.76 -8.58
N THR A 28 13.10 10.05 -9.21
CA THR A 28 13.33 10.04 -10.65
C THR A 28 12.74 8.78 -11.30
N LEU A 29 12.55 8.82 -12.62
CA LEU A 29 11.90 7.74 -13.36
C LEU A 29 12.68 6.40 -13.32
N ASP A 30 13.99 6.44 -13.12
CA ASP A 30 14.84 5.26 -12.94
C ASP A 30 14.67 4.58 -11.56
N GLY A 31 13.84 5.13 -10.68
CA GLY A 31 13.60 4.62 -9.34
C GLY A 31 14.48 5.23 -8.26
N SER A 32 15.39 6.17 -8.59
CA SER A 32 16.20 6.82 -7.56
C SER A 32 15.36 7.72 -6.67
N ILE A 33 15.54 7.59 -5.35
CA ILE A 33 14.79 8.33 -4.33
C ILE A 33 15.66 9.49 -3.86
N LEU A 34 15.28 10.70 -4.25
CA LEU A 34 16.00 11.94 -3.91
C LEU A 34 15.64 12.46 -2.52
N SER A 35 14.40 12.22 -2.08
CA SER A 35 13.94 12.56 -0.74
C SER A 35 12.71 11.74 -0.36
N ASN A 36 12.51 11.46 0.94
CA ASN A 36 11.34 10.72 1.45
C ASN A 36 10.99 11.01 2.93
N PRO A 37 10.93 12.28 3.40
CA PRO A 37 10.54 12.58 4.77
C PRO A 37 9.08 12.16 5.06
N ARG A 38 8.85 11.63 6.27
CA ARG A 38 7.52 11.25 6.76
C ARG A 38 7.33 11.63 8.22
N HIS A 39 6.07 11.74 8.64
CA HIS A 39 5.69 11.90 10.04
C HIS A 39 4.51 11.01 10.41
N THR A 40 4.57 10.38 11.58
CA THR A 40 3.56 9.45 12.08
C THR A 40 2.74 10.11 13.18
N TYR A 41 1.41 10.02 13.08
CA TYR A 41 0.52 10.36 14.19
C TYR A 41 0.45 9.18 15.15
N ILE A 42 1.00 9.37 16.36
CA ILE A 42 1.05 8.38 17.44
C ILE A 42 0.04 8.77 18.52
N THR A 43 -0.87 7.85 18.84
CA THR A 43 -1.86 8.00 19.93
C THR A 43 -1.36 7.39 21.23
N PRO A 44 -1.89 7.79 22.40
CA PRO A 44 -1.60 7.11 23.67
C PRO A 44 -1.91 5.61 23.61
N PRO A 45 -1.23 4.77 24.42
CA PRO A 45 -1.56 3.35 24.55
C PRO A 45 -3.06 3.12 24.80
N GLY A 46 -3.60 2.02 24.26
CA GLY A 46 -5.03 1.69 24.35
C GLY A 46 -5.95 2.48 23.39
N HIS A 47 -5.45 3.52 22.71
CA HIS A 47 -6.25 4.37 21.82
C HIS A 47 -5.85 4.17 20.35
N GLY A 48 -6.85 4.11 19.46
CA GLY A 48 -6.63 4.16 18.00
C GLY A 48 -6.68 5.59 17.47
N PHE A 49 -6.06 5.84 16.33
CA PHE A 49 -6.16 7.14 15.65
C PHE A 49 -7.53 7.30 14.98
N LEU A 50 -8.10 8.50 15.12
CA LEU A 50 -9.39 8.86 14.55
C LEU A 50 -9.21 9.76 13.32
N PRO A 51 -10.13 9.73 12.33
CA PRO A 51 -9.94 10.46 11.08
C PRO A 51 -9.75 11.97 11.24
N ARG A 52 -10.48 12.61 12.17
CA ARG A 52 -10.45 14.07 12.36
C ARG A 52 -9.12 14.55 12.93
N GLU A 53 -8.62 13.88 13.96
CA GLU A 53 -7.36 14.15 14.64
C GLU A 53 -6.19 13.88 13.69
N THR A 54 -6.27 12.80 12.93
CA THR A 54 -5.28 12.46 11.90
C THR A 54 -5.20 13.52 10.81
N ALA A 55 -6.35 14.01 10.32
CA ALA A 55 -6.39 15.10 9.34
C ALA A 55 -5.78 16.40 9.90
N LYS A 56 -6.05 16.73 11.17
CA LYS A 56 -5.43 17.89 11.84
C LYS A 56 -3.90 17.75 11.89
N HIS A 57 -3.40 16.57 12.22
CA HIS A 57 -1.98 16.26 12.18
C HIS A 57 -1.41 16.45 10.75
N HIS A 58 -2.05 15.88 9.72
CA HIS A 58 -1.59 16.07 8.34
C HIS A 58 -1.56 17.54 7.91
N LEU A 59 -2.56 18.32 8.29
CA LEU A 59 -2.60 19.76 8.00
C LEU A 59 -1.39 20.51 8.58
N GLN A 60 -0.93 20.12 9.77
CA GLN A 60 0.23 20.72 10.42
C GLN A 60 1.55 20.33 9.76
N HIS A 61 1.66 19.10 9.23
CA HIS A 61 2.92 18.55 8.74
C HIS A 61 3.09 18.58 7.22
N ALA A 62 2.02 18.69 6.43
CA ALA A 62 2.09 18.60 4.97
C ALA A 62 3.05 19.63 4.33
N LEU A 63 2.89 20.92 4.63
CA LEU A 63 3.77 21.97 4.08
C LEU A 63 5.22 21.91 4.59
N PRO A 64 5.47 21.70 5.90
CA PRO A 64 6.83 21.44 6.38
C PRO A 64 7.50 20.27 5.65
N LEU A 65 6.79 19.17 5.41
CA LEU A 65 7.33 18.01 4.69
C LEU A 65 7.60 18.30 3.22
N VAL A 66 6.75 19.07 2.53
CA VAL A 66 7.02 19.52 1.15
C VAL A 66 8.31 20.34 1.07
N ARG A 67 8.53 21.26 2.01
CA ARG A 67 9.76 22.07 2.07
C ARG A 67 10.98 21.21 2.39
N ALA A 68 10.86 20.30 3.34
CA ALA A 68 11.92 19.35 3.67
C ALA A 68 12.27 18.49 2.45
N ALA A 69 11.28 17.97 1.73
CA ALA A 69 11.51 17.12 0.58
C ALA A 69 12.28 17.82 -0.54
N LEU A 70 11.89 19.06 -0.88
CA LEU A 70 12.60 19.90 -1.85
C LEU A 70 14.03 20.23 -1.39
N SER A 71 14.21 20.54 -0.10
CA SER A 71 15.52 20.83 0.48
C SER A 71 16.45 19.63 0.44
N ASP A 72 15.99 18.45 0.88
CA ASP A 72 16.77 17.21 0.89
C ASP A 72 17.20 16.81 -0.53
N ALA A 73 16.29 16.95 -1.50
CA ALA A 73 16.57 16.67 -2.91
C ALA A 73 17.44 17.77 -3.57
N SER A 74 17.67 18.91 -2.89
CA SER A 74 18.31 20.10 -3.46
C SER A 74 17.64 20.59 -4.75
N LEU A 75 16.31 20.53 -4.80
CA LEU A 75 15.49 20.91 -5.95
C LEU A 75 14.58 22.10 -5.65
N SER A 76 14.27 22.85 -6.70
CA SER A 76 13.26 23.90 -6.69
C SER A 76 11.94 23.40 -7.31
N PRO A 77 10.81 24.09 -7.08
CA PRO A 77 9.54 23.77 -7.75
C PRO A 77 9.61 23.71 -9.29
N SER A 78 10.51 24.48 -9.91
CA SER A 78 10.71 24.45 -11.37
C SER A 78 11.29 23.13 -11.87
N ASP A 79 12.02 22.40 -11.03
CA ASP A 79 12.66 21.13 -11.36
C ASP A 79 11.71 19.93 -11.33
N ILE A 80 10.53 20.08 -10.74
CA ILE A 80 9.51 19.02 -10.65
C ILE A 80 8.71 18.97 -11.94
N ASP A 81 8.52 17.79 -12.52
CA ASP A 81 7.75 17.60 -13.76
C ASP A 81 6.26 17.34 -13.48
N CYS A 82 5.93 16.61 -12.42
CA CYS A 82 4.54 16.37 -12.02
C CYS A 82 4.37 16.26 -10.49
N VAL A 83 3.15 16.56 -10.02
CA VAL A 83 2.73 16.43 -8.62
C VAL A 83 1.79 15.23 -8.50
N CYS A 84 2.17 14.27 -7.66
CA CYS A 84 1.44 13.03 -7.44
C CYS A 84 0.81 13.02 -6.04
N TYR A 85 -0.35 12.40 -5.90
CA TYR A 85 -0.99 12.25 -4.59
C TYR A 85 -1.81 10.98 -4.50
N THR A 86 -1.98 10.48 -3.27
CA THR A 86 -2.84 9.34 -3.01
C THR A 86 -4.31 9.71 -3.22
N ARG A 87 -4.93 9.16 -4.27
CA ARG A 87 -6.37 9.29 -4.51
C ARG A 87 -7.17 8.46 -3.51
N GLY A 88 -6.64 7.28 -3.17
CA GLY A 88 -7.26 6.29 -2.32
C GLY A 88 -6.68 4.88 -2.56
N PRO A 89 -7.18 3.86 -1.84
CA PRO A 89 -8.16 3.95 -0.76
C PRO A 89 -7.55 4.59 0.51
N GLY A 90 -8.38 4.87 1.52
CA GLY A 90 -7.90 5.45 2.79
C GLY A 90 -8.99 6.19 3.58
N MET A 91 -8.58 6.80 4.69
CA MET A 91 -9.47 7.60 5.53
C MET A 91 -9.84 8.92 4.83
N GLY A 92 -11.14 9.23 4.77
CA GLY A 92 -11.63 10.38 4.00
C GLY A 92 -11.01 11.73 4.39
N ALA A 93 -11.02 12.09 5.69
CA ALA A 93 -10.51 13.39 6.12
C ALA A 93 -8.99 13.56 5.91
N PRO A 94 -8.13 12.57 6.21
CA PRO A 94 -6.71 12.57 5.82
C PRO A 94 -6.46 12.68 4.30
N LEU A 95 -7.17 11.88 3.48
CA LEU A 95 -7.06 11.93 2.02
C LEU A 95 -7.41 13.32 1.46
N GLN A 96 -8.43 13.97 2.04
CA GLN A 96 -8.81 15.32 1.66
C GLN A 96 -7.65 16.32 1.84
N VAL A 97 -6.87 16.20 2.91
CA VAL A 97 -5.71 17.08 3.17
C VAL A 97 -4.62 16.87 2.11
N GLY A 98 -4.29 15.62 1.78
CA GLY A 98 -3.31 15.30 0.73
C GLY A 98 -3.73 15.79 -0.65
N ALA A 99 -4.97 15.52 -1.05
CA ALA A 99 -5.53 15.97 -2.33
C ALA A 99 -5.53 17.50 -2.45
N LEU A 100 -5.97 18.22 -1.41
CA LEU A 100 -5.95 19.69 -1.41
C LEU A 100 -4.52 20.23 -1.48
N THR A 101 -3.58 19.64 -0.74
CA THR A 101 -2.18 20.04 -0.79
C THR A 101 -1.63 19.89 -2.21
N ALA A 102 -1.79 18.72 -2.82
CA ALA A 102 -1.32 18.44 -4.17
C ALA A 102 -1.91 19.39 -5.22
N ARG A 103 -3.23 19.63 -5.15
CA ARG A 103 -3.94 20.55 -6.05
C ARG A 103 -3.38 21.98 -5.96
N MET A 104 -3.15 22.46 -4.74
CA MET A 104 -2.59 23.80 -4.53
C MET A 104 -1.16 23.89 -5.08
N LEU A 105 -0.32 22.88 -4.87
CA LEU A 105 1.04 22.84 -5.42
C LEU A 105 1.03 22.82 -6.96
N SER A 106 0.19 21.98 -7.56
CA SER A 106 0.03 21.93 -9.02
C SER A 106 -0.37 23.28 -9.62
N LEU A 107 -1.35 23.96 -9.02
CA LEU A 107 -1.79 25.28 -9.48
C LEU A 107 -0.70 26.36 -9.33
N LEU A 108 -0.01 26.38 -8.19
CA LEU A 108 1.05 27.36 -7.92
C LEU A 108 2.27 27.14 -8.81
N TRP A 109 2.67 25.89 -9.01
CA TRP A 109 3.87 25.52 -9.77
C TRP A 109 3.60 25.30 -11.26
N LYS A 110 2.32 25.34 -11.66
CA LYS A 110 1.85 25.06 -13.02
C LYS A 110 2.36 23.70 -13.53
N LYS A 111 2.25 22.68 -12.68
CA LYS A 111 2.69 21.31 -12.97
C LYS A 111 1.48 20.37 -13.05
N PRO A 112 1.45 19.38 -13.96
CA PRO A 112 0.40 18.37 -14.03
C PRO A 112 0.19 17.62 -12.70
N LEU A 113 -1.05 17.20 -12.44
CA LEU A 113 -1.41 16.31 -11.34
C LEU A 113 -1.49 14.87 -11.82
N VAL A 114 -1.14 13.94 -10.93
CA VAL A 114 -1.40 12.51 -11.12
C VAL A 114 -1.98 11.93 -9.84
N ALA A 115 -3.20 11.44 -9.93
CA ALA A 115 -3.88 10.76 -8.83
C ALA A 115 -3.48 9.27 -8.82
N VAL A 116 -2.99 8.79 -7.68
CA VAL A 116 -2.35 7.47 -7.55
C VAL A 116 -3.17 6.57 -6.63
N ASN A 117 -3.31 5.29 -7.01
CA ASN A 117 -3.87 4.25 -6.14
C ASN A 117 -2.81 3.80 -5.13
N HIS A 118 -3.16 3.86 -3.85
CA HIS A 118 -2.27 3.54 -2.73
C HIS A 118 -1.75 2.09 -2.78
N CYS A 119 -2.62 1.12 -3.08
CA CYS A 119 -2.26 -0.29 -3.13
C CYS A 119 -1.27 -0.55 -4.27
N VAL A 120 -1.54 -0.02 -5.47
CA VAL A 120 -0.64 -0.12 -6.63
C VAL A 120 0.70 0.54 -6.32
N ALA A 121 0.70 1.63 -5.57
CA ALA A 121 1.93 2.32 -5.21
C ALA A 121 2.86 1.50 -4.30
N HIS A 122 2.29 0.78 -3.33
CA HIS A 122 3.04 -0.20 -2.53
C HIS A 122 3.68 -1.28 -3.42
N ILE A 123 2.92 -1.79 -4.40
CA ILE A 123 3.42 -2.82 -5.34
C ILE A 123 4.60 -2.29 -6.16
N GLU A 124 4.44 -1.14 -6.84
CA GLU A 124 5.48 -0.60 -7.72
C GLU A 124 6.74 -0.19 -6.97
N MET A 125 6.60 0.40 -5.77
CA MET A 125 7.75 0.69 -4.91
C MET A 125 8.46 -0.60 -4.47
N GLY A 126 7.71 -1.63 -4.08
CA GLY A 126 8.26 -2.94 -3.75
C GLY A 126 9.04 -3.55 -4.91
N ARG A 127 8.50 -3.48 -6.13
CA ARG A 127 9.15 -3.98 -7.35
C ARG A 127 10.45 -3.26 -7.64
N VAL A 128 10.46 -1.92 -7.67
CA VAL A 128 11.65 -1.16 -8.04
C VAL A 128 12.78 -1.30 -7.02
N VAL A 129 12.47 -1.36 -5.72
CA VAL A 129 13.48 -1.49 -4.67
C VAL A 129 14.05 -2.91 -4.59
N THR A 130 13.23 -3.93 -4.83
CA THR A 130 13.65 -5.33 -4.65
C THR A 130 14.09 -6.01 -5.94
N GLY A 131 13.78 -5.43 -7.09
CA GLY A 131 13.98 -6.04 -8.41
C GLY A 131 12.99 -7.16 -8.73
N ALA A 132 11.86 -7.27 -8.00
CA ALA A 132 10.84 -8.27 -8.27
C ALA A 132 10.13 -7.99 -9.62
N GLU A 133 10.24 -8.92 -10.57
CA GLU A 133 9.73 -8.73 -11.93
C GLU A 133 8.27 -9.10 -12.14
N ASP A 134 7.78 -10.25 -11.65
CA ASP A 134 6.37 -10.62 -11.74
C ASP A 134 5.91 -11.52 -10.58
N PRO A 135 5.98 -11.01 -9.34
CA PRO A 135 5.65 -11.79 -8.16
C PRO A 135 4.13 -11.87 -7.94
N VAL A 136 3.70 -12.89 -7.20
CA VAL A 136 2.46 -12.79 -6.40
C VAL A 136 2.74 -11.83 -5.24
N VAL A 137 1.89 -10.84 -5.04
CA VAL A 137 2.06 -9.83 -4.01
C VAL A 137 1.14 -10.11 -2.83
N LEU A 138 1.70 -10.24 -1.64
CA LEU A 138 0.94 -10.16 -0.40
C LEU A 138 1.00 -8.71 0.11
N TYR A 139 -0.11 -7.99 0.01
CA TYR A 139 -0.25 -6.65 0.55
C TYR A 139 -0.94 -6.67 1.92
N VAL A 140 -0.18 -6.39 2.98
CA VAL A 140 -0.65 -6.43 4.38
C VAL A 140 -0.31 -5.14 5.14
N SER A 141 -1.35 -4.39 5.50
CA SER A 141 -1.24 -3.12 6.24
C SER A 141 -2.30 -3.03 7.34
N GLY A 142 -2.34 -1.89 8.04
CA GLY A 142 -3.41 -1.59 9.00
C GLY A 142 -4.80 -1.49 8.36
N GLY A 143 -4.88 -1.21 7.05
CA GLY A 143 -6.13 -1.00 6.31
C GLY A 143 -6.41 -2.02 5.21
N ASN A 144 -5.43 -2.84 4.80
CA ASN A 144 -5.57 -3.78 3.70
C ASN A 144 -4.96 -5.14 4.01
N THR A 145 -5.56 -6.20 3.47
CA THR A 145 -5.00 -7.55 3.41
C THR A 145 -5.48 -8.19 2.12
N GLN A 146 -4.59 -8.30 1.14
CA GLN A 146 -4.91 -8.75 -0.21
C GLN A 146 -3.75 -9.57 -0.79
N VAL A 147 -4.09 -10.59 -1.58
CA VAL A 147 -3.18 -11.35 -2.42
C VAL A 147 -3.44 -10.94 -3.87
N ILE A 148 -2.45 -10.36 -4.51
CA ILE A 148 -2.57 -9.64 -5.77
C ILE A 148 -1.59 -10.24 -6.79
N ALA A 149 -1.98 -10.35 -8.04
CA ALA A 149 -1.04 -10.61 -9.13
C ALA A 149 -1.38 -9.77 -10.37
N TYR A 150 -0.37 -9.46 -11.17
CA TYR A 150 -0.56 -8.72 -12.40
C TYR A 150 -1.07 -9.65 -13.51
N SER A 151 -2.12 -9.24 -14.21
CA SER A 151 -2.64 -9.97 -15.36
C SER A 151 -3.45 -9.04 -16.26
N GLU A 152 -3.15 -9.06 -17.56
CA GLU A 152 -3.86 -8.30 -18.60
C GLU A 152 -3.97 -6.79 -18.29
N GLY A 153 -2.84 -6.14 -17.98
CA GLY A 153 -2.81 -4.70 -17.73
C GLY A 153 -3.27 -4.26 -16.35
N ARG A 154 -3.71 -5.18 -15.47
CA ARG A 154 -4.27 -4.84 -14.15
C ARG A 154 -3.65 -5.66 -13.03
N TYR A 155 -3.58 -5.06 -11.85
CA TYR A 155 -3.29 -5.76 -10.61
C TYR A 155 -4.57 -6.35 -10.03
N ARG A 156 -4.78 -7.65 -10.20
CA ARG A 156 -6.02 -8.36 -9.83
C ARG A 156 -5.91 -8.95 -8.44
N ILE A 157 -7.01 -8.90 -7.68
CA ILE A 157 -7.10 -9.45 -6.33
C ILE A 157 -7.58 -10.91 -6.43
N PHE A 158 -6.73 -11.85 -6.01
CA PHE A 158 -7.04 -13.30 -6.00
C PHE A 158 -7.59 -13.78 -4.67
N GLY A 159 -7.23 -13.09 -3.59
CA GLY A 159 -7.75 -13.34 -2.26
C GLY A 159 -7.68 -12.06 -1.44
N GLU A 160 -8.65 -11.84 -0.57
CA GLU A 160 -8.65 -10.69 0.34
C GLU A 160 -9.25 -11.02 1.71
N THR A 161 -9.04 -10.14 2.67
CA THR A 161 -9.82 -10.22 3.91
C THR A 161 -11.28 -9.92 3.63
N ILE A 162 -12.19 -10.71 4.19
CA ILE A 162 -13.64 -10.48 4.12
C ILE A 162 -14.18 -9.65 5.28
N ASP A 163 -13.32 -9.21 6.21
CA ASP A 163 -13.70 -8.37 7.34
C ASP A 163 -12.72 -7.21 7.63
N ILE A 164 -11.83 -7.34 8.61
CA ILE A 164 -10.81 -6.35 8.99
C ILE A 164 -9.46 -6.73 8.38
N ALA A 165 -8.54 -5.79 8.24
CA ALA A 165 -7.17 -6.10 7.83
C ALA A 165 -6.38 -6.77 8.98
N VAL A 166 -5.37 -7.57 8.64
CA VAL A 166 -4.49 -8.22 9.62
C VAL A 166 -3.77 -7.20 10.51
N GLY A 167 -3.34 -6.06 9.96
CA GLY A 167 -2.75 -4.98 10.76
C GLY A 167 -3.76 -4.36 11.71
N ASN A 168 -5.03 -4.23 11.32
CA ASN A 168 -6.09 -3.77 12.24
C ASN A 168 -6.30 -4.76 13.39
N CYS A 169 -6.26 -6.06 13.11
CA CYS A 169 -6.34 -7.11 14.12
C CYS A 169 -5.20 -6.98 15.15
N LEU A 170 -3.96 -6.85 14.67
CA LEU A 170 -2.77 -6.65 15.53
C LEU A 170 -2.88 -5.36 16.35
N ASP A 171 -3.24 -4.24 15.72
CA ASP A 171 -3.36 -2.93 16.38
C ASP A 171 -4.48 -2.91 17.43
N ARG A 172 -5.59 -3.63 17.19
CA ARG A 172 -6.67 -3.77 18.18
C ARG A 172 -6.24 -4.63 19.36
N PHE A 173 -5.55 -5.74 19.09
CA PHE A 173 -5.08 -6.59 20.17
C PHE A 173 -4.00 -5.90 21.02
N ALA A 174 -3.10 -5.13 20.41
CA ALA A 174 -2.12 -4.30 21.12
C ALA A 174 -2.78 -3.31 22.10
N ARG A 175 -3.96 -2.76 21.73
CA ARG A 175 -4.73 -1.88 22.60
C ARG A 175 -5.30 -2.61 23.82
N VAL A 176 -5.75 -3.85 23.66
CA VAL A 176 -6.24 -4.67 24.78
C VAL A 176 -5.15 -4.97 25.79
N LEU A 177 -3.90 -5.13 25.32
CA LEU A 177 -2.73 -5.32 26.17
C LEU A 177 -2.08 -4.00 26.64
N GLU A 178 -2.68 -2.85 26.33
CA GLU A 178 -2.14 -1.51 26.60
C GLU A 178 -0.69 -1.30 26.12
N LEU A 179 -0.31 -1.96 25.02
CA LEU A 179 1.02 -1.79 24.43
C LEU A 179 1.17 -0.38 23.83
N SER A 180 2.42 0.09 23.78
CA SER A 180 2.77 1.35 23.14
C SER A 180 2.37 1.35 21.66
N ASN A 181 1.92 2.51 21.16
CA ASN A 181 1.74 2.75 19.73
C ASN A 181 3.00 3.31 19.07
N ASP A 182 4.08 3.52 19.83
CA ASP A 182 5.39 3.99 19.37
C ASP A 182 6.41 2.83 19.35
N PRO A 183 7.12 2.56 18.24
CA PRO A 183 6.99 3.20 16.91
C PRO A 183 5.74 2.77 16.14
N SER A 184 5.23 1.56 16.41
CA SER A 184 3.92 1.10 15.95
C SER A 184 3.40 -0.04 16.85
N PRO A 185 2.08 -0.26 16.92
CA PRO A 185 1.53 -1.36 17.73
C PRO A 185 1.98 -2.73 17.22
N GLY A 186 1.98 -2.94 15.89
CA GLY A 186 2.46 -4.17 15.27
C GLY A 186 3.91 -4.51 15.60
N TYR A 187 4.81 -3.52 15.61
CA TYR A 187 6.20 -3.73 16.04
C TYR A 187 6.30 -4.13 17.52
N ASN A 188 5.51 -3.51 18.39
CA ASN A 188 5.52 -3.84 19.82
C ASN A 188 4.91 -5.22 20.11
N ILE A 189 3.91 -5.66 19.35
CA ILE A 189 3.43 -7.05 19.35
C ILE A 189 4.58 -8.00 18.98
N GLU A 190 5.33 -7.69 17.92
CA GLU A 190 6.46 -8.51 17.46
C GLU A 190 7.57 -8.64 18.50
N GLN A 191 7.99 -7.53 19.13
CA GLN A 191 9.02 -7.59 20.16
C GLN A 191 8.56 -8.39 21.38
N LEU A 192 7.28 -8.34 21.71
CA LEU A 192 6.72 -9.09 22.84
C LEU A 192 6.54 -10.57 22.48
N ALA A 193 6.14 -10.89 21.25
CA ALA A 193 6.01 -12.26 20.74
C ALA A 193 7.32 -13.05 20.81
N LYS A 194 8.48 -12.39 20.61
CA LYS A 194 9.82 -13.01 20.73
C LYS A 194 10.10 -13.60 22.13
N LYS A 195 9.32 -13.22 23.15
CA LYS A 195 9.44 -13.72 24.53
C LYS A 195 8.38 -14.77 24.88
N GLY A 196 7.47 -15.09 23.95
CA GLY A 196 6.45 -16.11 24.15
C GLY A 196 7.06 -17.50 24.06
N GLU A 197 6.64 -18.40 24.95
CA GLU A 197 7.13 -19.78 25.02
C GLU A 197 5.99 -20.78 24.81
N LYS A 198 4.75 -20.37 25.05
CA LYS A 198 3.56 -21.21 24.98
C LYS A 198 2.65 -20.82 23.83
N PHE A 199 2.33 -21.79 22.98
CA PHE A 199 1.28 -21.64 21.98
C PHE A 199 -0.11 -21.85 22.61
N ILE A 200 -1.03 -20.93 22.31
CA ILE A 200 -2.42 -20.93 22.74
C ILE A 200 -3.27 -21.10 21.49
N ASP A 201 -4.11 -22.13 21.47
CA ASP A 201 -4.96 -22.41 20.32
C ASP A 201 -5.93 -21.25 20.05
N LEU A 202 -5.88 -20.74 18.82
CA LEU A 202 -6.77 -19.71 18.29
C LEU A 202 -7.54 -20.27 17.09
N PRO A 203 -8.72 -19.70 16.76
CA PRO A 203 -9.43 -20.08 15.54
C PRO A 203 -8.56 -19.86 14.28
N TYR A 204 -8.63 -20.78 13.33
CA TYR A 204 -7.93 -20.69 12.04
C TYR A 204 -8.94 -20.57 10.90
N ALA A 205 -9.01 -19.41 10.25
CA ALA A 205 -10.16 -19.01 9.43
C ALA A 205 -9.80 -18.63 7.98
N VAL A 206 -9.33 -19.61 7.20
CA VAL A 206 -9.10 -19.49 5.75
C VAL A 206 -10.32 -20.01 4.98
N LYS A 207 -10.76 -19.26 3.95
CA LYS A 207 -11.89 -19.62 3.07
C LYS A 207 -11.48 -19.49 1.61
N GLY A 208 -11.02 -20.60 0.99
CA GLY A 208 -10.45 -20.52 -0.36
C GLY A 208 -9.16 -19.71 -0.35
N MET A 209 -9.11 -18.58 -1.08
CA MET A 209 -7.98 -17.65 -1.01
C MET A 209 -8.25 -16.43 -0.10
N ASP A 210 -9.41 -16.39 0.55
CA ASP A 210 -9.80 -15.31 1.45
C ASP A 210 -9.53 -15.67 2.92
N VAL A 211 -9.46 -14.63 3.76
CA VAL A 211 -9.20 -14.73 5.21
C VAL A 211 -10.20 -13.91 6.02
N SER A 212 -10.43 -14.31 7.27
CA SER A 212 -11.27 -13.57 8.22
C SER A 212 -10.57 -13.49 9.57
N PHE A 213 -10.43 -12.28 10.12
CA PHE A 213 -9.67 -12.04 11.35
C PHE A 213 -10.56 -11.59 12.51
N SER A 214 -11.80 -11.16 12.26
CA SER A 214 -12.66 -10.63 13.33
C SER A 214 -12.99 -11.67 14.40
N GLY A 215 -13.26 -12.92 13.99
CA GLY A 215 -13.54 -14.01 14.93
C GLY A 215 -12.33 -14.37 15.80
N ILE A 216 -11.12 -14.30 15.22
CA ILE A 216 -9.85 -14.54 15.94
C ILE A 216 -9.63 -13.44 16.96
N LEU A 217 -9.82 -12.18 16.56
CA LEU A 217 -9.69 -11.03 17.43
C LEU A 217 -10.66 -11.11 18.61
N SER A 218 -11.96 -11.33 18.36
CA SER A 218 -12.94 -11.41 19.45
C SER A 218 -12.66 -12.58 20.40
N PHE A 219 -12.18 -13.71 19.88
CA PHE A 219 -11.79 -14.86 20.71
C PHE A 219 -10.59 -14.53 21.61
N ILE A 220 -9.52 -13.95 21.05
CA ILE A 220 -8.32 -13.62 21.82
C ILE A 220 -8.58 -12.47 22.80
N GLU A 221 -9.41 -11.47 22.44
CA GLU A 221 -9.83 -10.40 23.36
C GLU A 221 -10.57 -10.96 24.58
N ALA A 222 -11.52 -11.90 24.36
CA ALA A 222 -12.30 -12.51 25.43
C ALA A 222 -11.45 -13.42 26.33
N THR A 223 -10.57 -14.23 25.74
CA THR A 223 -9.76 -15.21 26.47
C THR A 223 -8.55 -14.59 27.15
N ALA A 224 -7.96 -13.52 26.60
CA ALA A 224 -6.79 -12.86 27.18
C ALA A 224 -7.07 -12.38 28.61
N ILE A 225 -8.22 -11.76 28.85
CA ILE A 225 -8.58 -11.21 30.18
C ILE A 225 -8.61 -12.32 31.23
N GLU A 226 -9.27 -13.44 30.94
CA GLU A 226 -9.39 -14.57 31.86
C GLU A 226 -8.05 -15.27 32.07
N LYS A 227 -7.34 -15.59 30.99
CA LYS A 227 -6.07 -16.32 31.04
C LYS A 227 -4.97 -15.55 31.74
N LEU A 228 -4.88 -14.24 31.50
CA LEU A 228 -3.92 -13.37 32.19
C LEU A 228 -4.25 -13.26 33.68
N LYS A 229 -5.54 -13.14 34.04
CA LYS A 229 -5.96 -13.08 35.45
C LYS A 229 -5.67 -14.38 36.20
N ASN A 230 -5.79 -15.53 35.52
CA ASN A 230 -5.54 -16.85 36.09
C ASN A 230 -4.06 -17.28 36.02
N ASN A 231 -3.16 -16.45 35.48
CA ASN A 231 -1.75 -16.80 35.21
C ASN A 231 -1.58 -18.06 34.34
N GLU A 232 -2.51 -18.32 33.41
CA GLU A 232 -2.45 -19.48 32.49
C GLU A 232 -1.49 -19.25 31.32
N CYS A 233 -1.20 -17.98 31.01
CA CYS A 233 -0.28 -17.54 29.98
C CYS A 233 0.22 -16.11 30.28
N THR A 234 1.21 -15.67 29.52
CA THR A 234 1.71 -14.30 29.54
C THR A 234 1.18 -13.48 28.35
N PRO A 235 1.27 -12.14 28.38
CA PRO A 235 1.03 -11.32 27.19
C PRO A 235 1.94 -11.70 26.01
N ALA A 236 3.16 -12.16 26.31
CA ALA A 236 4.11 -12.64 25.30
C ALA A 236 3.61 -13.90 24.58
N ASP A 237 3.06 -14.86 25.31
CA ASP A 237 2.47 -16.08 24.75
C ASP A 237 1.28 -15.77 23.83
N LEU A 238 0.45 -14.80 24.21
CA LEU A 238 -0.68 -14.37 23.39
C LEU A 238 -0.21 -13.67 22.09
N CYS A 239 0.76 -12.76 22.18
CA CYS A 239 1.35 -12.12 21.01
C CYS A 239 2.00 -13.14 20.06
N TYR A 240 2.74 -14.09 20.61
CA TYR A 240 3.32 -15.21 19.87
C TYR A 240 2.25 -16.02 19.14
N SER A 241 1.25 -16.52 19.88
CA SER A 241 0.18 -17.36 19.34
C SER A 241 -0.65 -16.65 18.27
N LEU A 242 -0.90 -15.35 18.47
CA LEU A 242 -1.59 -14.52 17.49
C LEU A 242 -0.78 -14.38 16.20
N GLN A 243 0.52 -14.09 16.29
CA GLN A 243 1.38 -13.99 15.10
C GLN A 243 1.46 -15.32 14.34
N GLU A 244 1.72 -16.43 15.03
CA GLU A 244 1.79 -17.75 14.39
C GLU A 244 0.50 -18.09 13.65
N THR A 245 -0.66 -17.86 14.29
CA THR A 245 -1.96 -18.16 13.69
C THR A 245 -2.24 -17.27 12.48
N LEU A 246 -2.12 -15.94 12.63
CA LEU A 246 -2.43 -14.99 11.57
C LEU A 246 -1.49 -15.15 10.38
N PHE A 247 -0.19 -15.31 10.63
CA PHE A 247 0.81 -15.38 9.57
C PHE A 247 0.77 -16.72 8.83
N ALA A 248 0.48 -17.83 9.51
CA ALA A 248 0.23 -19.10 8.84
C ALA A 248 -0.94 -19.00 7.85
N MET A 249 -2.04 -18.35 8.25
CA MET A 249 -3.18 -18.10 7.35
C MET A 249 -2.79 -17.28 6.13
N LEU A 250 -1.97 -16.23 6.30
CA LEU A 250 -1.48 -15.39 5.21
C LEU A 250 -0.55 -16.17 4.25
N VAL A 251 0.34 -16.99 4.80
CA VAL A 251 1.22 -17.87 4.01
C VAL A 251 0.39 -18.85 3.18
N GLU A 252 -0.63 -19.47 3.78
CA GLU A 252 -1.50 -20.43 3.10
C GLU A 252 -2.24 -19.81 1.90
N ILE A 253 -2.89 -18.65 2.08
CA ILE A 253 -3.60 -18.00 0.96
C ILE A 253 -2.65 -17.50 -0.13
N THR A 254 -1.45 -17.08 0.26
CA THR A 254 -0.41 -16.64 -0.69
C THR A 254 0.09 -17.83 -1.50
N GLU A 255 0.35 -18.96 -0.86
CA GLU A 255 0.75 -20.20 -1.53
C GLU A 255 -0.33 -20.70 -2.51
N ARG A 256 -1.61 -20.66 -2.11
CA ARG A 256 -2.73 -21.00 -2.99
C ARG A 256 -2.75 -20.12 -4.26
N ALA A 257 -2.53 -18.82 -4.11
CA ALA A 257 -2.46 -17.90 -5.24
C ALA A 257 -1.21 -18.12 -6.12
N MET A 258 -0.05 -18.42 -5.52
CA MET A 258 1.16 -18.80 -6.28
C MET A 258 0.90 -20.01 -7.17
N ALA A 259 0.28 -21.05 -6.61
CA ALA A 259 -0.08 -22.25 -7.36
C ALA A 259 -1.08 -21.96 -8.48
N HIS A 260 -2.03 -21.05 -8.25
CA HIS A 260 -3.04 -20.67 -9.24
C HIS A 260 -2.45 -19.83 -10.40
N CYS A 261 -1.50 -18.95 -10.10
CA CYS A 261 -0.88 -18.06 -11.08
C CYS A 261 0.38 -18.64 -11.76
N ASP A 262 0.78 -19.87 -11.40
CA ASP A 262 2.07 -20.48 -11.78
C ASP A 262 3.28 -19.56 -11.50
N SER A 263 3.23 -18.87 -10.36
CA SER A 263 4.31 -17.97 -9.92
C SER A 263 5.17 -18.64 -8.85
N ARG A 264 6.46 -18.34 -8.90
CA ARG A 264 7.45 -18.81 -7.91
C ARG A 264 7.86 -17.73 -6.93
N ASP A 265 7.65 -16.47 -7.26
CA ASP A 265 8.17 -15.36 -6.47
C ASP A 265 7.03 -14.68 -5.70
N VAL A 266 7.30 -14.34 -4.45
CA VAL A 266 6.40 -13.55 -3.61
C VAL A 266 7.04 -12.21 -3.31
N LEU A 267 6.24 -11.14 -3.38
CA LEU A 267 6.61 -9.82 -2.88
C LEU A 267 5.68 -9.48 -1.71
N ILE A 268 6.23 -9.20 -0.53
CA ILE A 268 5.43 -8.70 0.60
C ILE A 268 5.57 -7.18 0.66
N VAL A 269 4.43 -6.49 0.72
CA VAL A 269 4.35 -5.03 0.85
C VAL A 269 3.37 -4.60 1.94
N GLY A 270 3.40 -3.32 2.32
CA GLY A 270 2.61 -2.76 3.40
C GLY A 270 3.27 -2.91 4.77
N GLY A 271 2.76 -2.17 5.76
CA GLY A 271 3.45 -2.02 7.04
C GLY A 271 3.59 -3.30 7.87
N VAL A 272 2.67 -4.27 7.73
CA VAL A 272 2.82 -5.59 8.39
C VAL A 272 3.90 -6.42 7.67
N GLY A 273 4.23 -6.09 6.43
CA GLY A 273 5.33 -6.68 5.68
C GLY A 273 6.72 -6.42 6.29
N CYS A 274 6.87 -5.44 7.18
CA CYS A 274 8.09 -5.25 7.97
C CYS A 274 8.36 -6.38 8.98
N ASN A 275 7.35 -7.16 9.33
CA ASN A 275 7.45 -8.12 10.43
C ASN A 275 8.39 -9.28 10.05
N GLU A 276 9.46 -9.46 10.82
CA GLU A 276 10.52 -10.43 10.53
C GLU A 276 9.99 -11.87 10.61
N ARG A 277 9.01 -12.13 11.49
CA ARG A 277 8.40 -13.45 11.64
C ARG A 277 7.56 -13.82 10.42
N LEU A 278 6.71 -12.92 9.94
CA LEU A 278 5.95 -13.11 8.69
C LEU A 278 6.89 -13.33 7.51
N GLN A 279 7.95 -12.52 7.38
CA GLN A 279 8.94 -12.71 6.33
C GLN A 279 9.65 -14.06 6.44
N ALA A 280 9.99 -14.51 7.65
CA ALA A 280 10.62 -15.82 7.85
C ALA A 280 9.70 -16.96 7.41
N MET A 281 8.42 -16.94 7.82
CA MET A 281 7.45 -17.97 7.44
C MET A 281 7.19 -18.00 5.93
N MET A 282 7.05 -16.83 5.31
CA MET A 282 6.86 -16.75 3.86
C MET A 282 8.10 -17.20 3.09
N ARG A 283 9.31 -16.91 3.61
CA ARG A 283 10.57 -17.35 3.01
C ARG A 283 10.68 -18.87 3.00
N THR A 284 10.36 -19.53 4.11
CA THR A 284 10.32 -20.99 4.18
C THR A 284 9.38 -21.58 3.12
N MET A 285 8.15 -21.06 3.01
CA MET A 285 7.20 -21.54 1.99
C MET A 285 7.72 -21.30 0.55
N CYS A 286 8.29 -20.13 0.27
CA CYS A 286 8.86 -19.83 -1.06
C CYS A 286 10.02 -20.78 -1.39
N GLU A 287 10.94 -21.02 -0.45
CA GLU A 287 12.09 -21.92 -0.64
C GLU A 287 11.66 -23.36 -0.92
N GLU A 288 10.64 -23.85 -0.21
CA GLU A 288 10.06 -25.20 -0.43
C GLU A 288 9.40 -25.33 -1.81
N ARG A 289 8.94 -24.23 -2.41
CA ARG A 289 8.40 -24.17 -3.79
C ARG A 289 9.46 -23.85 -4.85
N GLY A 290 10.74 -23.71 -4.49
CA GLY A 290 11.81 -23.35 -5.42
C GLY A 290 11.71 -21.89 -5.93
N GLY A 291 11.16 -21.03 -5.09
CA GLY A 291 10.87 -19.62 -5.34
C GLY A 291 11.66 -18.66 -4.45
N ARG A 292 11.36 -17.36 -4.55
CA ARG A 292 12.02 -16.32 -3.74
C ARG A 292 11.01 -15.43 -3.06
N LEU A 293 11.33 -15.06 -1.82
CA LEU A 293 10.67 -13.97 -1.14
C LEU A 293 11.42 -12.65 -1.39
N PHE A 294 10.71 -11.66 -1.89
CA PHE A 294 11.10 -10.27 -1.92
C PHE A 294 10.35 -9.50 -0.81
N ALA A 295 11.08 -8.72 -0.03
CA ALA A 295 10.50 -7.86 0.99
C ALA A 295 11.29 -6.55 1.03
N THR A 296 10.59 -5.46 1.32
CA THR A 296 11.23 -4.17 1.56
C THR A 296 11.57 -3.98 3.03
N ASP A 297 12.47 -3.04 3.33
CA ASP A 297 12.71 -2.60 4.71
C ASP A 297 11.74 -1.47 5.13
N ASP A 298 11.85 -1.05 6.40
CA ASP A 298 10.98 -0.04 7.02
C ASP A 298 10.91 1.30 6.27
N ARG A 299 11.93 1.65 5.47
CA ARG A 299 11.95 2.88 4.67
C ARG A 299 10.84 2.89 3.61
N TYR A 300 10.41 1.72 3.14
CA TYR A 300 9.48 1.58 2.02
C TYR A 300 8.21 0.77 2.33
N CYS A 301 8.25 -0.16 3.28
CA CYS A 301 7.08 -0.92 3.72
C CYS A 301 6.00 -0.04 4.38
N ILE A 302 6.42 0.96 5.14
CA ILE A 302 5.51 1.92 5.79
C ILE A 302 5.11 3.00 4.77
N ASP A 303 3.83 3.40 4.81
CA ASP A 303 3.27 4.45 3.94
C ASP A 303 4.21 5.66 3.82
N ASN A 304 4.62 5.98 2.59
CA ASN A 304 5.62 6.99 2.30
C ASN A 304 5.32 7.74 0.99
N GLY A 305 5.87 8.95 0.84
CA GLY A 305 5.56 9.78 -0.34
C GLY A 305 6.29 9.30 -1.61
N ALA A 306 7.43 8.62 -1.47
CA ALA A 306 8.20 8.13 -2.61
C ALA A 306 7.43 7.09 -3.44
N MET A 307 6.66 6.20 -2.81
CA MET A 307 5.86 5.20 -3.53
C MET A 307 4.80 5.85 -4.44
N ILE A 308 4.21 6.94 -3.95
CA ILE A 308 3.22 7.75 -4.68
C ILE A 308 3.90 8.53 -5.80
N ALA A 309 5.05 9.13 -5.53
CA ALA A 309 5.83 9.84 -6.53
C ALA A 309 6.24 8.91 -7.68
N TYR A 310 6.75 7.71 -7.36
CA TYR A 310 7.25 6.76 -8.35
C TYR A 310 6.13 6.23 -9.24
N THR A 311 5.05 5.77 -8.64
CA THR A 311 3.90 5.23 -9.38
C THR A 311 3.22 6.31 -10.22
N GLY A 312 3.09 7.52 -9.68
CA GLY A 312 2.57 8.66 -10.43
C GLY A 312 3.51 9.07 -11.58
N LEU A 313 4.82 8.97 -11.39
CA LEU A 313 5.81 9.25 -12.44
C LEU A 313 5.80 8.20 -13.56
N LEU A 314 5.60 6.92 -13.21
CA LEU A 314 5.37 5.85 -14.19
C LEU A 314 4.14 6.14 -15.05
N ALA A 315 3.03 6.51 -14.42
CA ALA A 315 1.81 6.88 -15.13
C ALA A 315 2.01 8.14 -16.01
N PHE A 316 2.66 9.17 -15.47
CA PHE A 316 2.98 10.42 -16.17
C PHE A 316 3.85 10.20 -17.41
N ALA A 317 4.88 9.38 -17.30
CA ALA A 317 5.77 9.03 -18.42
C ALA A 317 5.02 8.34 -19.58
N HIS A 318 3.87 7.72 -19.28
CA HIS A 318 2.98 7.09 -20.26
C HIS A 318 1.77 7.98 -20.62
N GLY A 319 1.84 9.29 -20.34
CA GLY A 319 0.84 10.27 -20.76
C GLY A 319 -0.39 10.37 -19.86
N ILE A 320 -0.42 9.70 -18.71
CA ILE A 320 -1.54 9.80 -17.77
C ILE A 320 -1.38 11.06 -16.91
N THR A 321 -2.44 11.87 -16.87
CA THR A 321 -2.57 13.01 -15.96
C THR A 321 -3.99 13.05 -15.39
N THR A 322 -4.20 13.80 -14.32
CA THR A 322 -5.51 13.99 -13.69
C THR A 322 -5.91 15.45 -13.77
N PRO A 323 -6.97 15.79 -14.54
CA PRO A 323 -7.56 17.11 -14.55
C PRO A 323 -7.99 17.56 -13.14
N LEU A 324 -8.06 18.88 -12.92
CA LEU A 324 -8.34 19.41 -11.58
C LEU A 324 -9.75 19.05 -11.09
N GLU A 325 -10.71 19.01 -12.00
CA GLU A 325 -12.09 18.57 -11.80
C GLU A 325 -12.18 17.10 -11.35
N ASP A 326 -11.27 16.25 -11.84
CA ASP A 326 -11.22 14.82 -11.55
C ASP A 326 -10.27 14.48 -10.38
N SER A 327 -9.50 15.45 -9.90
CA SER A 327 -8.52 15.34 -8.79
C SER A 327 -9.16 15.25 -7.39
N THR A 328 -10.22 14.44 -7.31
CA THR A 328 -10.94 14.08 -6.09
C THR A 328 -10.16 13.04 -5.27
N PHE A 329 -10.74 12.60 -4.16
CA PHE A 329 -10.27 11.45 -3.38
C PHE A 329 -11.42 10.47 -3.18
N THR A 330 -11.10 9.20 -2.94
CA THR A 330 -12.09 8.17 -2.64
C THR A 330 -11.59 7.27 -1.52
N GLN A 331 -12.48 6.94 -0.58
CA GLN A 331 -12.15 6.01 0.52
C GLN A 331 -12.04 4.57 0.03
N ARG A 332 -12.66 4.27 -1.13
CA ARG A 332 -12.70 2.94 -1.74
C ARG A 332 -12.21 3.08 -3.17
N PHE A 333 -11.03 2.53 -3.44
CA PHE A 333 -10.43 2.49 -4.76
C PHE A 333 -9.80 1.12 -4.92
N ARG A 334 -10.45 0.21 -5.64
CA ARG A 334 -9.92 -1.15 -5.75
C ARG A 334 -8.63 -1.15 -6.56
N THR A 335 -7.73 -2.06 -6.21
CA THR A 335 -6.45 -2.26 -6.87
C THR A 335 -6.63 -2.60 -8.36
N ASP A 336 -7.68 -3.37 -8.67
CA ASP A 336 -8.01 -3.83 -10.02
C ASP A 336 -8.73 -2.78 -10.88
N GLU A 337 -9.08 -1.61 -10.33
CA GLU A 337 -9.62 -0.49 -11.11
C GLU A 337 -8.54 0.24 -11.92
N VAL A 338 -7.26 0.06 -11.57
CA VAL A 338 -6.13 0.74 -12.21
C VAL A 338 -5.63 -0.05 -13.40
N TYR A 339 -5.56 0.61 -14.55
CA TYR A 339 -4.83 0.12 -15.71
C TYR A 339 -3.35 0.53 -15.62
N ALA A 340 -2.48 -0.43 -15.33
CA ALA A 340 -1.04 -0.22 -15.19
C ALA A 340 -0.35 -0.24 -16.56
N ILE A 341 -0.62 0.81 -17.36
CA ILE A 341 -0.12 0.96 -18.75
C ILE A 341 1.41 0.84 -18.84
N TRP A 342 2.13 1.25 -17.79
CA TRP A 342 3.60 1.17 -17.71
C TRP A 342 4.15 -0.26 -17.62
N ARG A 343 3.28 -1.26 -17.46
CA ARG A 343 3.66 -2.68 -17.45
C ARG A 343 3.39 -3.38 -18.77
N GLU A 344 2.74 -2.73 -19.73
CA GLU A 344 2.64 -3.29 -21.07
C GLU A 344 4.04 -3.48 -21.65
N LYS A 345 4.36 -4.70 -22.09
CA LYS A 345 5.54 -4.92 -22.91
C LYS A 345 5.25 -4.27 -24.26
N GLU A 346 6.12 -3.35 -24.71
CA GLU A 346 6.05 -2.89 -26.10
C GLU A 346 6.04 -4.13 -27.00
N LEU A 347 4.96 -4.30 -27.78
CA LEU A 347 4.87 -5.39 -28.73
C LEU A 347 6.08 -5.26 -29.69
N PRO A 348 6.90 -6.30 -29.84
CA PRO A 348 7.97 -6.26 -30.84
C PRO A 348 7.31 -6.17 -32.22
N GLY A 349 7.37 -4.99 -32.86
CA GLY A 349 6.97 -4.78 -34.25
C GLY A 349 5.92 -3.70 -34.55
N SER A 350 5.90 -2.56 -33.84
CA SER A 350 5.04 -1.42 -34.22
C SER A 350 5.84 -0.17 -34.63
N ASP A 351 6.82 -0.34 -35.52
CA ASP A 351 7.45 0.79 -36.22
C ASP A 351 6.56 1.39 -37.33
N ASP A 352 5.28 1.02 -37.43
CA ASP A 352 4.46 1.50 -38.55
C ASP A 352 2.94 1.58 -38.26
N VAL A 353 2.48 2.32 -37.24
CA VAL A 353 1.13 2.94 -37.27
C VAL A 353 1.10 4.23 -36.42
N SER A 354 1.38 5.37 -37.04
CA SER A 354 1.31 6.69 -36.39
C SER A 354 -0.10 7.29 -36.29
N THR A 355 -1.17 6.48 -36.31
CA THR A 355 -2.55 6.98 -36.35
C THR A 355 -3.58 6.20 -35.53
N SER A 356 -3.24 5.13 -34.82
CA SER A 356 -4.25 4.32 -34.08
C SER A 356 -4.21 4.45 -32.55
N LYS A 357 -3.15 5.01 -31.94
CA LYS A 357 -3.03 5.09 -30.47
C LYS A 357 -4.05 6.03 -29.80
N SER A 358 -4.62 7.00 -30.53
CA SER A 358 -5.66 7.90 -29.99
C SER A 358 -7.04 7.23 -29.89
N ALA A 359 -7.36 6.29 -30.78
CA ALA A 359 -8.69 5.70 -30.85
C ALA A 359 -8.93 4.63 -29.78
N MET A 360 -7.90 3.83 -29.45
CA MET A 360 -8.04 2.78 -28.42
C MET A 360 -8.21 3.34 -27.01
N VAL A 361 -7.62 4.50 -26.70
CA VAL A 361 -7.74 5.13 -25.38
C VAL A 361 -9.15 5.72 -25.20
N GLU A 362 -9.77 6.26 -26.26
CA GLU A 362 -11.14 6.77 -26.21
C GLU A 362 -12.20 5.65 -26.13
N ASP A 363 -12.02 4.55 -26.86
CA ASP A 363 -12.98 3.44 -26.87
C ASP A 363 -13.04 2.68 -25.53
N VAL A 364 -11.92 2.55 -24.81
CA VAL A 364 -11.88 1.94 -23.47
C VAL A 364 -12.53 2.84 -22.41
N ILE A 365 -12.43 4.16 -22.57
CA ILE A 365 -13.08 5.14 -21.67
C ILE A 365 -14.60 5.20 -21.94
N MET A 366 -15.04 5.11 -23.20
CA MET A 366 -16.46 5.15 -23.58
C MET A 366 -17.22 3.85 -23.26
N GLY A 367 -16.56 2.69 -23.31
CA GLY A 367 -17.19 1.39 -23.02
C GLY A 367 -17.63 1.20 -21.56
N ALA A 368 -17.10 1.99 -20.63
CA ALA A 368 -17.47 1.95 -19.21
C ALA A 368 -18.75 2.74 -18.87
N VAL A 369 -19.28 3.55 -19.80
CA VAL A 369 -20.40 4.46 -19.54
C VAL A 369 -21.75 3.90 -20.03
N SER A 370 -21.78 2.81 -20.80
CA SER A 370 -22.99 2.36 -21.51
C SER A 370 -23.81 1.24 -20.85
N ASN A 371 -23.39 0.69 -19.71
CA ASN A 371 -24.16 -0.35 -19.02
C ASN A 371 -24.81 0.14 -17.72
N VAL A 372 -25.78 1.05 -17.85
CA VAL A 372 -26.79 1.32 -16.82
C VAL A 372 -28.13 0.84 -17.35
N VAL A 373 -28.54 -0.36 -16.94
CA VAL A 373 -29.89 -0.89 -17.19
C VAL A 373 -30.86 -0.18 -16.23
N PRO A 374 -31.92 0.49 -16.70
CA PRO A 374 -32.87 1.13 -15.80
C PRO A 374 -33.75 0.08 -15.11
N VAL A 375 -33.70 0.07 -13.77
CA VAL A 375 -34.64 -0.69 -12.94
C VAL A 375 -35.99 0.04 -12.98
N HIS A 376 -37.00 -0.60 -13.59
CA HIS A 376 -38.40 -0.19 -13.43
C HIS A 376 -38.84 -0.47 -12.00
N VAL A 377 -39.33 0.57 -11.32
CA VAL A 377 -40.05 0.46 -10.05
C VAL A 377 -41.53 0.53 -10.40
N ASP A 378 -42.22 -0.60 -10.35
CA ASP A 378 -43.67 -0.63 -10.34
C ASP A 378 -44.18 -0.36 -8.92
N SER A 379 -45.29 0.38 -8.88
CA SER A 379 -46.00 0.99 -7.74
C SER A 379 -46.34 0.08 -6.56
#